data_AF-W4FV74-F1
#
_entry.id   AF-W4FV74-F1
#
_cell.length_a   1.000
_cell.length_b   1.000
_cell.length_c   1.000
_cell.angle_alpha   90.00
_cell.angle_beta   90.00
_cell.angle_gamma   90.00
#
_symmetry.space_group_name_H-M   'P 1'
#
loop_
_entity.id
_entity.type
_entity.pdbx_description
1 polymer ?
#
loop_
_entity_poly.entity_id
_entity_poly.type
_entity_poly.pdbx_seq_one_letter_code
_entity_poly.pdbx_strand_id
1 'polypeptide(L)'
;MTTTTLKRLAVARQTSFSDLSCTIQGTSIRRSRRSFVPFSSTHVVFLLKVTMPSRRSWQLQCTLRDVVQLHRHLAQSTDDAAFIASLAALQCPKRPLFRQTNALVVKSMCCELDHYLTNLLKVCQTFAVSSTVPSAMAVEATMRTFFDPSAAAKPKPAATKS
;
A
#
# COMPACT_ATOMS: atom_id res chain seq x y z
N MET A 1 -12.75 -14.46 -34.97
CA MET A 1 -11.47 -14.52 -34.21
C MET A 1 -11.51 -13.49 -33.09
N THR A 2 -11.99 -13.86 -31.90
CA THR A 2 -12.18 -12.93 -30.76
C THR A 2 -12.04 -13.70 -29.44
N THR A 3 -10.81 -13.99 -29.01
CA THR A 3 -10.55 -14.76 -27.77
C THR A 3 -9.38 -14.20 -26.94
N THR A 4 -9.15 -12.88 -26.97
CA THR A 4 -7.98 -12.28 -26.31
C THR A 4 -8.32 -11.52 -25.01
N THR A 5 -9.57 -11.17 -24.76
CA THR A 5 -9.97 -10.35 -23.60
C THR A 5 -10.23 -11.15 -22.31
N LEU A 6 -10.60 -12.43 -22.40
CA LEU A 6 -10.95 -13.23 -21.22
C LEU A 6 -9.76 -13.77 -20.43
N LYS A 7 -8.58 -13.92 -21.06
CA LYS A 7 -7.36 -14.39 -20.37
C LYS A 7 -6.78 -13.38 -19.38
N ARG A 8 -7.09 -12.09 -19.50
CA ARG A 8 -6.58 -11.05 -18.58
C ARG A 8 -7.35 -10.99 -17.26
N LEU A 9 -8.62 -11.40 -17.25
CA LEU A 9 -9.47 -11.40 -16.05
C LEU A 9 -9.27 -12.66 -15.18
N ALA A 10 -8.88 -13.79 -15.79
CA ALA A 10 -8.61 -15.03 -15.06
C ALA A 10 -7.30 -14.98 -14.25
N VAL A 11 -6.35 -14.14 -14.64
CA VAL A 11 -5.04 -14.02 -13.98
C VAL A 11 -5.13 -13.30 -12.62
N ALA A 12 -6.23 -12.60 -12.35
CA ALA A 12 -6.51 -11.94 -11.06
C ALA A 12 -7.09 -12.91 -10.00
N ARG A 13 -7.49 -14.13 -10.37
CA ARG A 13 -8.24 -15.04 -9.49
C ARG A 13 -7.41 -15.99 -8.63
N GLN A 14 -6.10 -16.13 -8.87
CA GLN A 14 -5.27 -17.13 -8.17
C GLN A 14 -3.85 -16.66 -7.90
N THR A 15 -3.67 -15.44 -7.42
CA THR A 15 -2.43 -15.10 -6.70
C THR A 15 -2.73 -15.22 -5.22
N SER A 16 -2.15 -16.22 -4.57
CA SER A 16 -2.35 -16.50 -3.14
C SER A 16 -1.87 -15.30 -2.33
N PHE A 17 -2.83 -14.50 -1.85
CA PHE A 17 -2.56 -13.37 -0.97
C PHE A 17 -1.71 -13.78 0.24
N SER A 18 -1.86 -15.03 0.68
CA SER A 18 -1.11 -15.67 1.77
C SER A 18 0.42 -15.58 1.63
N ASP A 19 0.94 -15.49 0.41
CA ASP A 19 2.38 -15.58 0.14
C ASP A 19 2.96 -14.29 -0.47
N LEU A 20 2.16 -13.22 -0.47
CA LEU A 20 2.60 -11.90 -0.91
C LEU A 20 3.70 -11.39 0.03
N SER A 21 4.70 -10.71 -0.53
CA SER A 21 5.70 -9.96 0.24
C SER A 21 5.86 -8.56 -0.34
N CYS A 22 6.25 -7.61 0.50
CA CYS A 22 6.44 -6.23 0.07
C CYS A 22 7.70 -5.62 0.68
N THR A 23 8.37 -4.74 -0.06
CA THR A 23 9.54 -4.00 0.41
C THR A 23 9.59 -2.58 -0.15
N ILE A 24 10.08 -1.63 0.63
CA ILE A 24 10.34 -0.26 0.18
C ILE A 24 11.69 -0.21 -0.53
N GLN A 25 11.67 0.04 -1.83
CA GLN A 25 12.89 0.11 -2.65
C GLN A 25 13.47 1.53 -2.76
N GLY A 26 12.66 2.55 -2.50
CA GLY A 26 13.11 3.92 -2.65
C GLY A 26 12.06 4.92 -2.24
N THR A 27 12.46 6.19 -2.31
CA THR A 27 11.59 7.33 -2.05
C THR A 27 11.80 8.41 -3.10
N SER A 28 10.75 9.20 -3.29
CA SER A 28 10.76 10.38 -4.14
C SER A 28 10.08 11.50 -3.38
N ILE A 29 10.68 12.68 -3.41
CA ILE A 29 10.12 13.88 -2.80
C ILE A 29 9.37 14.64 -3.88
N ARG A 30 8.05 14.82 -3.72
CA ARG A 30 7.21 15.56 -4.66
C ARG A 30 6.70 16.86 -4.03
N ARG A 31 6.79 17.95 -4.78
CA ARG A 31 6.16 19.23 -4.43
C ARG A 31 4.71 19.23 -4.91
N SER A 32 3.79 19.65 -4.04
CA SER A 32 2.40 19.89 -4.44
C SER A 32 2.33 21.10 -5.37
N ARG A 33 2.04 20.87 -6.66
CA ARG A 33 1.93 21.95 -7.68
C ARG A 33 0.66 22.81 -7.54
N ARG A 34 -0.23 22.51 -6.59
CA ARG A 34 -1.56 23.15 -6.47
C ARG A 34 -1.63 24.35 -5.51
N SER A 35 -0.52 24.76 -4.90
CA SER A 35 -0.54 25.84 -3.91
C SER A 35 0.18 27.08 -4.43
N PHE A 36 -0.57 28.18 -4.59
CA PHE A 36 -0.05 29.54 -4.77
C PHE A 36 0.52 30.13 -3.45
N VAL A 37 0.57 29.34 -2.38
CA VAL A 37 1.10 29.74 -1.07
C VAL A 37 2.57 29.33 -0.98
N PRO A 38 3.50 30.20 -0.52
CA PRO A 38 4.95 29.94 -0.48
C PRO A 38 5.37 28.72 0.36
N PHE A 39 4.45 28.12 1.12
CA PHE A 39 4.64 26.85 1.83
C PHE A 39 4.10 25.66 1.02
N SER A 40 4.63 25.45 -0.20
CA SER A 40 4.28 24.28 -1.01
C SER A 40 4.49 23.00 -0.18
N SER A 41 3.42 22.28 0.13
CA SER A 41 3.53 21.05 0.92
C SER A 41 4.32 20.01 0.13
N THR A 42 5.50 19.70 0.66
CA THR A 42 6.37 18.68 0.10
C THR A 42 5.95 17.35 0.70
N HIS A 43 5.75 16.32 -0.13
CA HIS A 43 5.33 15.01 0.33
C HIS A 43 6.31 13.94 -0.14
N VAL A 44 6.60 13.00 0.75
CA VAL A 44 7.41 11.81 0.46
C VAL A 44 6.51 10.75 -0.14
N VAL A 45 6.89 10.27 -1.32
CA VAL A 45 6.31 9.13 -2.03
C VAL A 45 7.27 7.97 -1.88
N PHE A 46 6.77 6.82 -1.45
CA PHE A 46 7.53 5.59 -1.29
C PHE A 46 7.30 4.69 -2.50
N LEU A 47 8.37 4.10 -3.02
CA LEU A 47 8.33 3.09 -4.06
C LEU A 47 8.32 1.73 -3.39
N LEU A 48 7.13 1.13 -3.34
CA LEU A 48 6.86 -0.16 -2.76
C LEU A 48 6.96 -1.23 -3.84
N LYS A 49 7.88 -2.18 -3.71
CA LYS A 49 7.90 -3.39 -4.53
C LYS A 49 7.05 -4.46 -3.87
N VAL A 50 6.11 -5.01 -4.63
CA VAL A 50 5.31 -6.17 -4.24
C VAL A 50 5.85 -7.37 -5.00
N THR A 51 6.08 -8.48 -4.30
CA THR A 51 6.60 -9.73 -4.86
C THR A 51 5.66 -10.88 -4.51
N MET A 52 5.32 -11.65 -5.53
CA MET A 52 4.51 -12.87 -5.44
C MET A 52 5.39 -14.11 -5.64
N PRO A 53 5.02 -15.29 -5.10
CA PRO A 53 5.78 -16.53 -5.26
C PRO A 53 5.95 -16.96 -6.71
N SER A 54 4.98 -16.61 -7.57
CA SER A 54 4.98 -16.93 -9.00
C SER A 54 6.02 -16.12 -9.82
N ARG A 55 7.08 -15.61 -9.17
CA ARG A 55 8.11 -14.69 -9.71
C ARG A 55 7.55 -13.40 -10.32
N ARG A 56 6.31 -13.05 -10.01
CA ARG A 56 5.72 -11.77 -10.44
C ARG A 56 6.08 -10.73 -9.40
N SER A 57 6.57 -9.58 -9.86
CA SER A 57 6.75 -8.42 -9.01
C SER A 57 6.37 -7.16 -9.77
N TRP A 58 5.89 -6.18 -9.03
CA TRP A 58 5.57 -4.86 -9.57
C TRP A 58 5.87 -3.80 -8.52
N GLN A 59 5.88 -2.54 -8.96
CA GLN A 59 6.11 -1.41 -8.08
C GLN A 59 4.85 -0.56 -7.98
N LEU A 60 4.62 -0.05 -6.78
CA LEU A 60 3.54 0.86 -6.44
C LEU A 60 4.13 2.11 -5.83
N GLN A 61 3.42 3.21 -5.99
CA GLN A 61 3.74 4.46 -5.31
C GLN A 61 2.70 4.69 -4.23
N CYS A 62 3.13 4.76 -2.98
CA CYS A 62 2.26 5.08 -1.86
C CYS A 62 2.85 6.24 -1.06
N THR A 63 1.99 6.94 -0.33
CA THR A 63 2.39 7.95 0.65
C THR A 63 2.10 7.43 2.05
N LEU A 64 2.70 8.05 3.05
CA LEU A 64 2.38 7.75 4.45
C LEU A 64 0.87 7.96 4.74
N ARG A 65 0.22 8.89 4.04
CA ARG A 65 -1.23 9.10 4.17
C ARG A 65 -2.01 7.87 3.72
N ASP A 66 -1.63 7.28 2.59
CA ASP A 66 -2.33 6.12 2.03
C ASP A 66 -2.22 4.93 2.98
N VAL A 67 -1.06 4.74 3.62
CA VAL A 67 -0.85 3.67 4.61
C VAL A 67 -1.65 3.90 5.89
N VAL A 68 -1.72 5.14 6.40
CA VAL A 68 -2.55 5.47 7.56
C VAL A 68 -4.05 5.28 7.24
N GLN A 69 -4.47 5.62 6.02
CA GLN A 69 -5.84 5.38 5.57
C GLN A 69 -6.14 3.88 5.47
N LEU A 70 -5.21 3.08 4.94
CA LEU A 70 -5.31 1.62 4.91
C LEU A 70 -5.47 1.04 6.33
N HIS A 71 -4.63 1.45 7.28
CA HIS A 71 -4.72 1.00 8.67
C HIS A 71 -6.10 1.27 9.28
N ARG A 72 -6.60 2.50 9.13
CA ARG A 72 -7.92 2.89 9.65
C ARG A 72 -9.04 2.10 8.97
N HIS A 73 -8.94 1.89 7.67
CA HIS A 73 -9.94 1.12 6.93
C HIS A 73 -9.97 -0.34 7.39
N LEU A 74 -8.80 -0.97 7.59
CA LEU A 74 -8.69 -2.33 8.10
C LEU A 74 -9.24 -2.47 9.52
N ALA A 75 -9.00 -1.48 10.39
CA ALA A 75 -9.56 -1.46 11.74
C ALA A 75 -11.09 -1.28 11.76
N GLN A 76 -11.66 -0.70 10.70
CA GLN A 76 -13.11 -0.48 10.56
C GLN A 76 -13.82 -1.58 9.76
N SER A 77 -13.06 -2.45 9.06
CA SER A 77 -13.63 -3.46 8.16
C SER A 77 -13.96 -4.79 8.83
N THR A 78 -13.72 -4.92 10.13
CA THR A 78 -13.90 -6.17 10.88
C THR A 78 -14.22 -5.89 12.33
N ASP A 79 -15.07 -6.74 12.90
CA ASP A 79 -15.45 -6.72 14.31
C ASP A 79 -14.69 -7.78 15.13
N ASP A 80 -13.74 -8.50 14.53
CA ASP A 80 -12.93 -9.48 15.26
C ASP A 80 -11.95 -8.79 16.22
N ALA A 81 -12.23 -8.94 17.52
CA ALA A 81 -11.43 -8.37 18.60
C ALA A 81 -9.97 -8.85 18.58
N ALA A 82 -9.69 -10.10 18.19
CA ALA A 82 -8.33 -10.63 18.15
C ALA A 82 -7.51 -9.97 17.04
N PHE A 83 -8.10 -9.80 15.86
CA PHE A 83 -7.49 -9.07 14.76
C PHE A 83 -7.31 -7.58 15.09
N ILE A 84 -8.31 -6.92 15.68
CA ILE A 84 -8.20 -5.51 16.08
C ILE A 84 -7.08 -5.33 17.10
N ALA A 85 -6.97 -6.21 18.10
CA ALA A 85 -5.88 -6.18 19.07
C ALA A 85 -4.51 -6.36 18.39
N SER A 86 -4.42 -7.27 17.42
CA SER A 86 -3.20 -7.50 16.64
C SER A 86 -2.82 -6.29 15.79
N LEU A 87 -3.80 -5.61 15.17
CA LEU A 87 -3.59 -4.36 14.45
C LEU A 87 -3.17 -3.21 15.38
N ALA A 88 -3.79 -3.09 16.55
CA ALA A 88 -3.48 -2.05 17.53
C ALA A 88 -2.07 -2.19 18.12
N ALA A 89 -1.54 -3.41 18.18
CA ALA A 89 -0.16 -3.67 18.58
C ALA A 89 0.88 -3.17 17.55
N LEU A 90 0.49 -2.96 16.30
CA LEU A 90 1.38 -2.40 15.28
C LEU A 90 1.53 -0.89 15.48
N GLN A 91 2.77 -0.43 15.61
CA GLN A 91 3.05 1.01 15.67
C GLN A 91 2.83 1.64 14.30
N CYS A 92 1.67 2.28 14.11
CA CYS A 92 1.37 2.98 12.86
C CYS A 92 2.36 4.13 12.63
N PRO A 93 3.03 4.21 11.46
CA PRO A 93 4.08 5.17 11.22
C PRO A 93 3.54 6.60 11.27
N LYS A 94 4.21 7.44 12.05
CA LYS A 94 3.79 8.82 12.34
C LYS A 94 4.44 9.80 11.35
N ARG A 95 3.74 10.90 11.06
CA ARG A 95 4.33 11.98 10.26
C ARG A 95 5.39 12.71 11.10
N PRO A 96 6.59 12.98 10.55
CA PRO A 96 7.55 13.82 11.23
C PRO A 96 6.99 15.23 11.37
N LEU A 97 7.09 15.80 12.58
CA LEU A 97 6.67 17.17 12.86
C LEU A 97 7.64 18.21 12.26
N PHE A 98 8.91 17.86 12.07
CA PHE A 98 9.95 18.73 11.52
C PHE A 98 10.82 18.00 10.50
N ARG A 99 11.42 18.76 9.57
CA ARG A 99 12.47 18.29 8.63
C ARG A 99 12.08 17.06 7.78
N GLN A 100 10.87 17.04 7.23
CA GLN A 100 10.33 15.96 6.38
C GLN A 100 11.13 15.67 5.09
N THR A 101 12.06 16.56 4.72
CA THR A 101 12.93 16.44 3.54
C THR A 101 14.38 16.10 3.89
N ASN A 102 14.73 16.00 5.17
CA ASN A 102 16.08 15.61 5.57
C ASN A 102 16.29 14.13 5.25
N ALA A 103 17.40 13.80 4.58
CA ALA A 103 17.70 12.44 4.15
C ALA A 103 17.69 11.41 5.29
N LEU A 104 18.12 11.79 6.50
CA LEU A 104 18.11 10.90 7.67
C LEU A 104 16.67 10.63 8.14
N VAL A 105 15.82 11.65 8.13
CA VAL A 105 14.40 11.51 8.48
C VAL A 105 13.69 10.64 7.45
N VAL A 106 13.94 10.87 6.16
CA VAL A 106 13.37 10.06 5.08
C VAL A 106 13.85 8.60 5.18
N LYS A 107 15.12 8.36 5.48
CA LYS A 107 15.67 7.01 5.66
C LYS A 107 15.03 6.27 6.84
N SER A 108 14.89 6.95 7.99
CA SER A 108 14.20 6.42 9.17
C SER A 108 12.74 6.08 8.83
N MET A 109 12.03 6.98 8.14
CA MET A 109 10.66 6.73 7.66
C MET A 109 10.56 5.53 6.72
N CYS A 110 11.52 5.32 5.81
CA CYS A 110 11.54 4.15 4.94
C CYS A 110 11.62 2.86 5.76
N CYS A 111 12.52 2.81 6.75
CA CYS A 111 12.71 1.63 7.58
C CYS A 111 11.47 1.32 8.41
N GLU A 112 10.90 2.35 9.07
CA GLU A 112 9.67 2.21 9.85
C GLU A 112 8.49 1.76 8.98
N LEU A 113 8.35 2.35 7.80
CA LEU A 113 7.27 2.00 6.88
C LEU A 113 7.41 0.59 6.31
N ASP A 114 8.62 0.19 5.94
CA ASP A 114 8.93 -1.16 5.45
C ASP A 114 8.60 -2.22 6.50
N HIS A 115 9.06 -2.00 7.73
CA HIS A 115 8.77 -2.89 8.85
C HIS A 115 7.27 -2.95 9.16
N TYR A 116 6.61 -1.79 9.20
CA TYR A 116 5.17 -1.70 9.46
C TYR A 116 4.36 -2.43 8.39
N LEU A 117 4.61 -2.18 7.10
CA LEU A 117 3.87 -2.81 6.00
C LEU A 117 4.09 -4.32 5.97
N THR A 118 5.31 -4.77 6.24
CA THR A 118 5.63 -6.21 6.34
C THR A 118 4.83 -6.88 7.46
N ASN A 119 4.78 -6.28 8.64
CA ASN A 119 4.04 -6.83 9.76
C ASN A 119 2.52 -6.74 9.55
N LEU A 120 2.03 -5.63 9.00
CA LEU A 120 0.61 -5.46 8.66
C LEU A 120 0.16 -6.54 7.68
N LEU A 121 0.97 -6.80 6.64
CA LEU A 121 0.70 -7.84 5.66
C LEU A 121 0.61 -9.22 6.32
N LYS A 122 1.57 -9.57 7.18
CA LYS A 122 1.55 -10.85 7.92
C LYS A 122 0.29 -10.99 8.78
N VAL A 123 -0.08 -9.96 9.53
CA VAL A 123 -1.31 -9.98 10.35
C VAL A 123 -2.54 -10.20 9.48
N CYS A 124 -2.65 -9.51 8.35
CA CYS A 124 -3.76 -9.69 7.41
C CYS A 124 -3.76 -11.08 6.76
N GLN A 125 -2.60 -11.62 6.40
CA GLN A 125 -2.45 -12.98 5.85
C GLN A 125 -2.85 -14.05 6.86
N THR A 126 -2.36 -13.96 8.09
CA THR A 126 -2.72 -14.90 9.16
C THR A 126 -4.23 -14.86 9.42
N PHE A 127 -4.82 -13.68 9.46
CA PHE A 127 -6.28 -13.54 9.64
C PHE A 127 -7.06 -14.13 8.47
N ALA A 128 -6.66 -13.83 7.22
CA ALA A 128 -7.30 -14.36 6.02
C ALA A 128 -7.19 -15.90 5.91
N VAL A 129 -6.09 -16.49 6.37
CA VAL A 129 -5.88 -17.95 6.34
C VAL A 129 -6.59 -18.66 7.50
N SER A 130 -6.57 -18.06 8.69
CA SER A 130 -7.10 -18.69 9.90
C SER A 130 -8.60 -18.52 10.10
N SER A 131 -9.24 -17.57 9.41
CA SER A 131 -10.63 -17.21 9.61
C SER A 131 -11.46 -17.42 8.35
N THR A 132 -12.58 -18.12 8.47
CA THR A 132 -13.58 -18.29 7.40
C THR A 132 -14.69 -17.24 7.45
N VAL A 133 -14.55 -16.25 8.34
CA VAL A 133 -15.55 -15.21 8.58
C VAL A 133 -15.56 -14.21 7.41
N PRO A 134 -16.71 -13.64 7.02
CA PRO A 134 -16.79 -12.67 5.92
C PRO A 134 -15.84 -11.47 6.06
N SER A 135 -15.53 -11.05 7.29
CA SER A 135 -14.57 -9.97 7.56
C SER A 135 -13.14 -10.32 7.12
N ALA A 136 -12.76 -11.60 7.14
CA ALA A 136 -11.45 -12.06 6.64
C ALA A 136 -11.33 -11.85 5.12
N MET A 137 -12.41 -12.12 4.38
CA MET A 137 -12.48 -11.84 2.94
C MET A 137 -12.43 -10.33 2.66
N ALA A 138 -13.06 -9.50 3.50
CA ALA A 138 -13.04 -8.05 3.35
C ALA A 138 -11.63 -7.46 3.60
N VAL A 139 -10.93 -7.97 4.61
CA VAL A 139 -9.52 -7.61 4.90
C VAL A 139 -8.61 -8.00 3.73
N GLU A 140 -8.76 -9.23 3.22
CA GLU A 140 -8.00 -9.69 2.05
C GLU A 140 -8.29 -8.82 0.83
N ALA A 141 -9.57 -8.55 0.52
CA ALA A 141 -9.96 -7.71 -0.61
C ALA A 141 -9.35 -6.31 -0.50
N THR A 142 -9.41 -5.69 0.69
CA THR A 142 -8.81 -4.39 0.96
C THR A 142 -7.31 -4.38 0.68
N MET A 143 -6.58 -5.38 1.18
CA MET A 143 -5.15 -5.49 0.98
C MET A 143 -4.80 -5.74 -0.48
N ARG A 144 -5.55 -6.60 -1.18
CA ARG A 144 -5.38 -6.83 -2.61
C ARG A 144 -5.59 -5.54 -3.42
N THR A 145 -6.60 -4.75 -3.11
CA THR A 145 -6.83 -3.45 -3.77
C THR A 145 -5.69 -2.48 -3.51
N PHE A 146 -5.16 -2.42 -2.29
CA PHE A 146 -4.02 -1.58 -1.98
C PHE A 146 -2.75 -1.97 -2.75
N PHE A 147 -2.52 -3.27 -2.93
CA PHE A 147 -1.37 -3.78 -3.68
C PHE A 147 -1.62 -3.92 -5.19
N ASP A 148 -2.78 -3.52 -5.72
CA ASP A 148 -3.09 -3.65 -7.14
C ASP A 148 -2.31 -2.62 -7.97
N PRO A 149 -1.51 -3.03 -8.97
CA PRO A 149 -0.83 -2.11 -9.88
C PRO A 149 -1.80 -1.20 -10.66
N SER A 150 -3.04 -1.64 -10.89
CA SER A 150 -4.07 -0.85 -11.57
C SER A 150 -4.53 0.35 -10.74
N ALA A 151 -4.61 0.20 -9.42
CA ALA A 151 -5.01 1.29 -8.52
C ALA A 151 -3.97 2.42 -8.45
N ALA A 152 -2.69 2.11 -8.73
CA ALA A 152 -1.60 3.09 -8.74
C ALA A 152 -1.50 3.90 -10.06
N ALA A 153 -2.18 3.48 -11.13
CA ALA A 153 -2.17 4.15 -12.42
C ALA A 153 -3.06 5.40 -12.44
N LYS A 154 -2.66 6.47 -11.72
CA LYS A 154 -3.24 7.79 -11.99
C LYS A 154 -2.83 8.26 -13.39
N PRO A 155 -3.76 8.70 -14.25
CA PRO A 155 -3.43 9.12 -15.61
C PRO A 155 -2.45 10.29 -15.59
N LYS A 156 -1.34 10.14 -16.30
CA LYS A 156 -0.42 11.23 -16.64
C LYS A 156 -1.21 12.18 -17.55
N PRO A 157 -1.37 13.48 -17.23
CA PRO A 157 -1.99 14.40 -18.17
C PRO A 157 -1.13 14.43 -19.43
N ALA A 158 -1.74 14.05 -20.56
CA ALA A 158 -1.12 14.14 -21.87
C ALA A 158 -0.72 15.60 -22.09
N ALA A 159 0.56 15.83 -22.38
CA ALA A 159 1.02 17.13 -22.83
C ALA A 159 0.46 17.32 -24.25
N THR A 160 -0.61 18.10 -24.36
CA THR A 160 -1.08 18.66 -25.62
C THR A 160 0.03 19.56 -26.13
N LYS A 161 0.71 19.16 -27.19
CA LYS A 161 1.54 20.08 -27.98
C LYS A 161 0.56 20.87 -28.86
N SER A 162 0.51 22.19 -28.63
CA SER A 162 -0.02 23.16 -29.59
C SER A 162 0.90 23.27 -30.79
#